data_AF-A0A9E0H930-F1
#
_entry.id   AF-A0A9E0H930-F1
#
_cell.length_a   1.000
_cell.length_b   1.000
_cell.length_c   1.000
_cell.angle_alpha   90.00
_cell.angle_beta   90.00
_cell.angle_gamma   90.00
#
_symmetry.space_group_name_H-M   'P 1'
#
loop_
_entity.id
_entity.type
_entity.pdbx_description
1 polymer ?
#
loop_
_entity_poly.entity_id
_entity_poly.type
_entity_poly.pdbx_seq_one_letter_code
_entity_poly.pdbx_strand_id
1 'polypeptide(L)'
;MIARAAAALAVAAGGCSQGPALTADCGGSLAGVWRAPSGRWQALEGRGRIELYPIDREPAAVLPPGVMSAPAAIDLTRGSAGLTGTLTRRFERGAQFCRVTTPIAAVACGGGALTLTVHPPAPPSDWTTCAAPTAPAEPLILRR
;
A
#
# COMPACT_ATOMS: atom_id res chain seq x y z
N MET A 1 38.38 51.55 11.80
CA MET A 1 38.11 50.36 12.65
C MET A 1 36.59 50.25 12.76
N ILE A 2 35.93 49.55 11.83
CA ILE A 2 35.51 48.13 11.86
C ILE A 2 34.75 47.78 13.14
N ALA A 3 33.42 47.64 13.02
CA ALA A 3 32.69 46.41 13.40
C ALA A 3 31.22 46.52 12.94
N ARG A 4 30.88 45.87 11.82
CA ARG A 4 29.49 45.53 11.46
C ARG A 4 29.19 44.17 12.08
N ALA A 5 28.28 44.11 13.06
CA ALA A 5 27.77 42.85 13.60
C ALA A 5 26.50 42.48 12.82
N ALA A 6 26.58 41.42 12.01
CA ALA A 6 25.43 40.81 11.35
C ALA A 6 24.88 39.70 12.26
N ALA A 7 23.65 39.87 12.75
CA ALA A 7 22.91 38.81 13.43
C ALA A 7 22.30 37.87 12.39
N ALA A 8 22.82 36.65 12.30
CA ALA A 8 22.25 35.60 11.46
C ALA A 8 20.99 35.03 12.14
N LEU A 9 19.82 35.19 11.51
CA LEU A 9 18.62 34.46 11.89
C LEU A 9 18.77 32.99 11.47
N ALA A 10 18.86 32.10 12.45
CA ALA A 10 18.71 30.66 12.24
C ALA A 10 17.23 30.34 12.03
N VAL A 11 16.84 30.00 10.80
CA VAL A 11 15.53 29.41 10.51
C VAL A 11 15.60 27.94 10.89
N ALA A 12 14.96 27.59 12.01
CA ALA A 12 14.73 26.20 12.39
C ALA A 12 13.71 25.58 11.43
N ALA A 13 14.18 24.77 10.49
CA ALA A 13 13.32 23.92 9.67
C ALA A 13 12.72 22.83 10.57
N GLY A 14 11.46 23.04 10.97
CA GLY A 14 10.63 21.99 11.54
C GLY A 14 10.50 20.87 10.51
N GLY A 15 11.12 19.73 10.80
CA GLY A 15 11.03 18.52 10.00
C GLY A 15 9.62 17.97 9.98
N CYS A 16 8.79 18.45 9.06
CA CYS A 16 7.72 17.64 8.52
C CYS A 16 8.41 16.45 7.85
N SER A 17 8.28 15.27 8.44
CA SER A 17 8.66 14.00 7.81
C SER A 17 7.78 13.81 6.57
N GLN A 18 8.15 14.47 5.47
CA GLN A 18 7.68 14.10 4.15
C GLN A 18 8.09 12.64 3.98
N GLY A 19 7.08 11.77 3.81
CA GLY A 19 7.31 10.39 3.40
C GLY A 19 8.26 10.36 2.19
N PRO A 20 8.97 9.24 1.96
CA PRO A 20 9.97 9.17 0.90
C PRO A 20 9.39 9.70 -0.40
N ALA A 21 10.04 10.74 -0.94
CA ALA A 21 9.64 11.32 -2.22
C ALA A 21 9.65 10.19 -3.25
N LEU A 22 8.56 10.08 -4.03
CA LEU A 22 8.53 9.15 -5.15
C LEU A 22 9.74 9.43 -6.04
N THR A 23 10.54 8.40 -6.27
CA THR A 23 11.78 8.50 -7.05
C THR A 23 11.55 8.56 -8.57
N ALA A 24 10.31 8.40 -9.04
CA ALA A 24 9.98 8.46 -10.46
C ALA A 24 8.48 8.71 -10.73
N ASP A 25 8.20 9.16 -11.96
CA ASP A 25 6.86 9.52 -12.43
C ASP A 25 5.97 8.28 -12.58
N CYS A 26 4.94 8.20 -11.74
CA CYS A 26 3.91 7.17 -11.85
C CYS A 26 2.93 7.45 -13.01
N GLY A 27 3.00 8.59 -13.69
CA GLY A 27 1.97 9.18 -14.55
C GLY A 27 1.54 8.36 -15.77
N GLY A 28 2.37 7.42 -16.23
CA GLY A 28 2.00 6.47 -17.28
C GLY A 28 0.93 5.48 -16.83
N SER A 29 0.30 4.78 -17.78
CA SER A 29 -0.71 3.78 -17.43
C SER A 29 -0.10 2.62 -16.63
N LEU A 30 -0.82 2.20 -15.59
CA LEU A 30 -0.50 1.05 -14.76
C LEU A 30 -1.36 -0.17 -15.08
N ALA A 31 -2.29 -0.05 -16.02
CA ALA A 31 -3.11 -1.18 -16.46
C ALA A 31 -2.25 -2.32 -17.05
N GLY A 32 -2.73 -3.55 -16.85
CA GLY A 32 -2.11 -4.77 -17.36
C GLY A 32 -1.81 -5.81 -16.28
N VAL A 33 -1.05 -6.84 -16.65
CA VAL A 33 -0.63 -7.90 -15.73
C VAL A 33 0.72 -7.56 -15.13
N TRP A 34 0.84 -7.71 -13.82
CA TRP A 34 2.05 -7.51 -13.04
C TRP A 34 2.43 -8.81 -12.33
N ARG A 35 3.72 -9.00 -12.05
CA ARG A 35 4.30 -10.14 -11.36
C ARG A 35 4.87 -9.73 -10.03
N ALA A 36 4.52 -10.47 -8.98
CA ALA A 36 5.11 -10.42 -7.66
C ALA A 36 5.71 -11.81 -7.33
N PRO A 37 6.58 -11.93 -6.32
CA PRO A 37 7.00 -13.24 -5.81
C PRO A 37 5.81 -14.13 -5.37
N SER A 38 4.72 -13.51 -4.91
CA SER A 38 3.49 -14.20 -4.50
C SER A 38 2.56 -14.58 -5.66
N GLY A 39 2.84 -14.18 -6.90
CA GLY A 39 2.00 -14.49 -8.06
C GLY A 39 1.71 -13.26 -8.92
N ARG A 40 0.75 -13.40 -9.84
CA ARG A 40 0.38 -12.32 -10.77
C ARG A 40 -0.79 -11.50 -10.27
N TRP A 41 -0.80 -10.23 -10.67
CA TRP A 41 -1.83 -9.24 -10.36
C TRP A 41 -2.34 -8.60 -11.66
N GLN A 42 -3.65 -8.50 -11.82
CA GLN A 42 -4.29 -7.72 -12.87
C GLN A 42 -4.54 -6.32 -12.33
N ALA A 43 -3.93 -5.32 -12.94
CA ALA A 43 -4.23 -3.91 -12.71
C ALA A 43 -5.27 -3.44 -13.73
N LEU A 44 -6.36 -2.87 -13.22
CA LEU A 44 -7.39 -2.17 -13.99
C LEU A 44 -7.24 -0.68 -13.68
N GLU A 45 -7.29 0.17 -14.70
CA GLU A 45 -7.17 1.62 -14.51
C GLU A 45 -8.37 2.32 -15.16
N GLY A 46 -9.02 3.20 -14.41
CA GLY A 46 -10.20 3.92 -14.89
C GLY A 46 -10.75 4.88 -13.84
N ARG A 47 -11.43 5.95 -14.29
CA ARG A 47 -12.08 6.95 -13.40
C ARG A 47 -11.15 7.53 -12.32
N GLY A 48 -9.86 7.71 -12.64
CA GLY A 48 -8.85 8.24 -11.72
C GLY A 48 -8.36 7.24 -10.65
N ARG A 49 -8.72 5.97 -10.76
CA ARG A 49 -8.34 4.89 -9.83
C ARG A 49 -7.62 3.77 -10.55
N ILE A 50 -6.82 3.03 -9.79
CA ILE A 50 -6.18 1.80 -10.22
C ILE A 50 -6.57 0.71 -9.23
N GLU A 51 -7.09 -0.41 -9.71
CA GLU A 51 -7.52 -1.55 -8.91
C GLU A 51 -6.61 -2.73 -9.26
N LEU A 52 -5.96 -3.36 -8.28
CA LEU A 52 -5.18 -4.58 -8.50
C LEU A 52 -5.82 -5.78 -7.83
N TYR A 53 -6.03 -6.82 -8.63
CA TYR A 53 -6.59 -8.10 -8.20
C TYR A 53 -5.58 -9.22 -8.46
N PRO A 54 -5.37 -10.14 -7.53
CA PRO A 54 -4.52 -11.30 -7.78
C PRO A 54 -5.19 -12.20 -8.83
N ILE A 55 -4.42 -12.59 -9.85
CA ILE A 55 -4.83 -13.53 -10.91
C ILE A 55 -4.60 -14.96 -10.42
N ASP A 56 -3.41 -15.19 -9.86
CA ASP A 56 -3.08 -16.47 -9.25
C ASP A 56 -3.63 -16.49 -7.83
N ARG A 57 -3.86 -17.69 -7.28
CA ARG A 57 -4.25 -17.82 -5.88
C ARG A 57 -3.12 -17.24 -5.03
N GLU A 58 -3.39 -16.15 -4.31
CA GLU A 58 -2.44 -15.64 -3.31
C GLU A 58 -2.02 -16.81 -2.40
N PRO A 59 -0.72 -16.91 -2.04
CA PRO A 59 -0.27 -17.88 -1.07
C PRO A 59 -1.17 -17.73 0.16
N ALA A 60 -1.73 -18.85 0.63
CA ALA A 60 -2.60 -18.82 1.79
C ALA A 60 -1.81 -18.15 2.93
N ALA A 61 -2.33 -17.04 3.46
CA ALA A 61 -1.85 -16.54 4.73
C ALA A 61 -1.94 -17.68 5.74
N VAL A 62 -1.06 -17.72 6.73
CA VAL A 62 -1.21 -18.67 7.83
C VAL A 62 -2.49 -18.30 8.58
N LEU A 63 -3.59 -18.98 8.26
CA LEU A 63 -4.91 -18.69 8.80
C LEU A 63 -5.14 -19.54 10.06
N PRO A 64 -5.77 -18.99 11.10
CA PRO A 64 -6.26 -19.78 12.22
C PRO A 64 -7.22 -20.88 11.76
N PRO A 65 -7.35 -21.99 12.52
CA PRO A 65 -8.32 -23.04 12.21
C PRO A 65 -9.74 -22.50 12.01
N GLY A 66 -10.43 -22.98 10.97
CA GLY A 66 -11.79 -22.57 10.65
C GLY A 66 -11.93 -21.15 10.07
N VAL A 67 -10.83 -20.45 9.80
CA VAL A 67 -10.83 -19.17 9.09
C VAL A 67 -10.54 -19.39 7.61
N MET A 68 -11.36 -18.78 6.77
CA MET A 68 -11.13 -18.63 5.35
C MET A 68 -10.87 -17.17 5.02
N SER A 69 -10.17 -16.92 3.91
CA SER A 69 -9.99 -15.57 3.39
C SER A 69 -10.26 -15.52 1.89
N ALA A 70 -10.97 -14.49 1.45
CA ALA A 70 -11.01 -14.16 0.03
C ALA A 70 -9.65 -13.60 -0.43
N PRO A 71 -9.36 -13.63 -1.75
CA PRO A 71 -8.21 -12.91 -2.29
C PRO A 71 -8.25 -11.43 -1.90
N ALA A 72 -7.08 -10.84 -1.68
CA ALA A 72 -6.99 -9.42 -1.39
C ALA A 72 -7.25 -8.58 -2.64
N ALA A 73 -7.63 -7.32 -2.44
CA ALA A 73 -7.74 -6.32 -3.49
C ALA A 73 -6.97 -5.07 -3.08
N ILE A 74 -6.27 -4.47 -4.03
CA ILE A 74 -5.58 -3.21 -3.84
C ILE A 74 -6.33 -2.14 -4.62
N ASP A 75 -6.63 -1.03 -3.96
CA ASP A 75 -7.19 0.16 -4.55
C ASP A 75 -6.19 1.29 -4.43
N LEU A 76 -5.81 1.91 -5.54
CA LEU A 76 -4.88 3.02 -5.62
C LEU A 76 -5.53 4.23 -6.28
N THR A 77 -5.12 5.41 -5.85
CA THR A 77 -5.51 6.70 -6.41
C THR A 77 -4.26 7.54 -6.64
N ARG A 78 -4.27 8.30 -7.73
CA ARG A 78 -3.20 9.26 -8.06
C ARG A 78 -3.44 10.55 -7.27
N GLY A 79 -2.43 11.01 -6.54
CA GLY A 79 -2.42 12.29 -5.85
C GLY A 79 -1.12 13.06 -6.10
N SER A 80 -1.05 14.29 -5.60
CA SER A 80 0.13 15.16 -5.73
C SER A 80 1.38 14.62 -5.05
N ALA A 81 1.21 13.79 -4.01
CA ALA A 81 2.29 13.10 -3.31
C ALA A 81 2.60 11.71 -3.86
N GLY A 82 1.88 11.26 -4.90
CA GLY A 82 2.07 9.94 -5.50
C GLY A 82 0.83 9.05 -5.54
N LEU A 83 1.06 7.74 -5.65
CA LEU A 83 -0.01 6.74 -5.57
C LEU A 83 -0.23 6.33 -4.12
N THR A 84 -1.45 6.46 -3.64
CA THR A 84 -1.87 6.02 -2.29
C THR A 84 -3.17 5.25 -2.38
N GLY A 85 -3.49 4.49 -1.33
CA GLY A 85 -4.81 3.88 -1.25
C GLY A 85 -4.90 2.81 -0.17
N THR A 86 -5.53 1.68 -0.48
CA THR A 86 -5.79 0.62 0.48
C THR A 86 -5.56 -0.79 -0.05
N LEU A 87 -5.22 -1.70 0.85
CA LEU A 87 -5.22 -3.15 0.66
C LEU A 87 -6.36 -3.72 1.51
N THR A 88 -7.28 -4.43 0.88
CA THR A 88 -8.48 -4.97 1.53
C THR A 88 -8.51 -6.49 1.40
N ARG A 89 -8.81 -7.19 2.51
CA ARG A 89 -9.08 -8.62 2.49
C ARG A 89 -10.35 -8.93 3.27
N ARG A 90 -11.06 -9.95 2.82
CA ARG A 90 -12.26 -10.47 3.50
C ARG A 90 -11.91 -11.77 4.19
N PHE A 91 -12.40 -11.92 5.42
CA PHE A 91 -12.23 -13.10 6.26
C PHE A 91 -13.59 -13.65 6.67
N GLU A 92 -13.66 -14.98 6.74
CA GLU A 92 -14.86 -15.73 7.11
C GLU A 92 -14.51 -16.75 8.20
N ARG A 93 -15.40 -16.90 9.19
CA ARG A 93 -15.33 -17.93 10.23
C ARG A 93 -16.74 -18.38 10.57
N GLY A 94 -17.11 -19.57 10.10
CA GLY A 94 -18.51 -20.04 10.18
C GLY A 94 -19.45 -19.05 9.49
N ALA A 95 -20.42 -18.51 10.23
CA ALA A 95 -21.37 -17.50 9.72
C ALA A 95 -20.88 -16.04 9.86
N GLN A 96 -19.70 -15.81 10.46
CA GLN A 96 -19.17 -14.46 10.66
C GLN A 96 -18.31 -14.02 9.47
N PHE A 97 -18.44 -12.76 9.09
CA PHE A 97 -17.72 -12.14 7.97
C PHE A 97 -17.12 -10.80 8.39
N CYS A 98 -15.85 -10.58 8.04
CA CYS A 98 -15.16 -9.32 8.28
C CYS A 98 -14.39 -8.86 7.05
N ARG A 99 -14.45 -7.56 6.76
CA ARG A 99 -13.59 -6.88 5.80
C ARG A 99 -12.54 -6.08 6.57
N VAL A 100 -11.28 -6.39 6.35
CA VAL A 100 -10.15 -5.68 6.95
C VAL A 100 -9.45 -4.88 5.86
N THR A 101 -9.28 -3.58 6.10
CA THR A 101 -8.69 -2.63 5.16
C THR A 101 -7.49 -1.96 5.82
N THR A 102 -6.37 -1.93 5.12
CA THR A 102 -5.12 -1.32 5.59
C THR A 102 -4.60 -0.30 4.56
N PRO A 103 -3.86 0.74 5.00
CA PRO A 103 -3.31 1.74 4.08
C PRO A 103 -2.15 1.17 3.25
N ILE A 104 -1.98 1.71 2.04
CA ILE A 104 -0.82 1.47 1.19
C ILE A 104 -0.32 2.79 0.59
N ALA A 105 0.96 2.82 0.26
CA ALA A 105 1.58 3.92 -0.46
C ALA A 105 2.60 3.38 -1.46
N ALA A 106 2.66 3.97 -2.65
CA ALA A 106 3.78 3.73 -3.55
C ALA A 106 5.03 4.46 -3.03
N VAL A 107 6.16 3.79 -3.14
CA VAL A 107 7.48 4.34 -2.80
C VAL A 107 8.36 4.53 -4.04
N ALA A 108 8.08 3.77 -5.11
CA ALA A 108 8.76 3.92 -6.39
C ALA A 108 7.90 3.37 -7.54
N CYS A 109 7.98 4.00 -8.71
CA CYS A 109 7.37 3.51 -9.94
C CYS A 109 8.23 3.92 -11.14
N GLY A 110 8.69 2.97 -11.94
CA GLY A 110 9.54 3.25 -13.10
C GLY A 110 10.24 2.00 -13.60
N GLY A 111 10.75 2.04 -14.84
CA GLY A 111 11.50 0.92 -15.41
C GLY A 111 10.73 -0.41 -15.46
N GLY A 112 9.40 -0.36 -15.58
CA GLY A 112 8.54 -1.55 -15.56
C GLY A 112 8.30 -2.15 -14.17
N ALA A 113 8.65 -1.44 -13.10
CA ALA A 113 8.42 -1.85 -11.72
C ALA A 113 7.56 -0.83 -10.94
N LEU A 114 6.72 -1.34 -10.06
CA LEU A 114 5.93 -0.59 -9.07
C LEU A 114 6.22 -1.18 -7.69
N THR A 115 6.72 -0.36 -6.77
CA THR A 115 6.99 -0.77 -5.40
C THR A 115 6.01 -0.07 -4.47
N LEU A 116 5.25 -0.87 -3.74
CA LEU A 116 4.28 -0.44 -2.73
C LEU A 116 4.79 -0.81 -1.34
N THR A 117 4.57 0.05 -0.36
CA THR A 117 4.59 -0.33 1.05
C THR A 117 3.19 -0.75 1.43
N VAL A 118 3.04 -1.99 1.90
CA VAL A 118 1.75 -2.57 2.28
C VAL A 118 1.76 -3.07 3.72
N HIS A 119 0.62 -3.01 4.38
CA HIS A 119 0.37 -3.71 5.63
C HIS A 119 -0.62 -4.85 5.34
N PRO A 120 -0.20 -6.11 5.23
CA PRO A 120 -1.11 -7.19 4.90
C PRO A 120 -2.27 -7.29 5.91
N PRO A 121 -3.53 -7.27 5.47
CA PRO A 121 -4.65 -7.48 6.37
C PRO A 121 -4.51 -8.83 7.08
N ALA A 122 -4.53 -8.80 8.40
CA ALA A 122 -4.52 -9.99 9.24
C ALA A 122 -5.95 -10.48 9.53
N PRO A 123 -6.15 -11.75 9.87
CA PRO A 123 -7.44 -12.25 10.36
C PRO A 123 -7.91 -11.46 11.59
N PRO A 124 -9.22 -11.19 11.74
CA PRO A 124 -9.76 -10.49 12.90
C PRO A 124 -9.45 -11.23 14.21
N SER A 125 -9.00 -10.47 15.22
CA SER A 125 -8.92 -10.91 16.61
C SER A 125 -10.27 -10.77 17.32
N ASP A 126 -11.10 -9.82 16.88
CA ASP A 126 -12.50 -9.67 17.30
C ASP A 126 -13.41 -9.67 16.08
N TRP A 127 -14.30 -10.66 16.01
CA TRP A 127 -15.22 -10.88 14.89
C TRP A 127 -16.51 -10.07 14.99
N THR A 128 -16.76 -9.40 16.11
CA THR A 128 -17.91 -8.52 16.30
C THR A 128 -17.60 -7.12 15.76
N THR A 129 -16.41 -6.61 16.07
CA THR A 129 -15.95 -5.28 15.64
C THR A 129 -15.10 -5.32 14.37
N CYS A 130 -14.72 -6.52 13.92
CA CYS A 130 -13.74 -6.74 12.85
C CYS A 130 -12.37 -6.11 13.13
N ALA A 131 -12.01 -5.94 14.41
CA ALA A 131 -10.68 -5.52 14.80
C ALA A 131 -9.67 -6.62 14.45
N ALA A 132 -8.57 -6.23 13.82
CA ALA A 132 -7.47 -7.11 13.42
C ALA A 132 -6.14 -6.50 13.89
N PRO A 133 -5.14 -7.33 14.22
CA PRO A 133 -3.82 -6.83 14.52
C PRO A 133 -3.19 -6.18 13.29
N THR A 134 -2.42 -5.11 13.50
CA THR A 134 -1.65 -4.47 12.43
C THR A 134 -0.44 -5.33 12.10
N ALA A 135 -0.39 -5.87 10.88
CA ALA A 135 0.79 -6.53 10.36
C ALA A 135 1.93 -5.51 10.12
N PRO A 136 3.21 -5.93 10.24
CA PRO A 136 4.33 -5.07 9.88
C PRO A 136 4.23 -4.63 8.42
N ALA A 137 4.76 -3.44 8.13
CA ALA A 137 4.86 -2.96 6.77
C ALA A 137 5.86 -3.82 5.99
N GLU A 138 5.49 -4.23 4.77
CA GLU A 138 6.36 -4.97 3.87
C GLU A 138 6.33 -4.39 2.44
N PRO A 139 7.43 -4.55 1.68
CA PRO A 139 7.45 -4.12 0.28
C PRO A 139 6.72 -5.14 -0.60
N LEU A 140 5.73 -4.67 -1.36
CA LEU A 140 5.17 -5.40 -2.50
C LEU A 140 5.78 -4.84 -3.79
N ILE A 141 6.64 -5.64 -4.42
CA ILE A 141 7.29 -5.28 -5.68
C ILE A 141 6.57 -5.97 -6.82
N LEU A 142 5.99 -5.16 -7.71
CA LEU A 142 5.27 -5.57 -8.91
C LEU A 142 6.14 -5.26 -10.13
N ARG A 143 6.28 -6.22 -11.05
CA ARG A 143 7.06 -6.08 -12.29
C ARG A 143 6.22 -6.46 -13.52
N ARG A 144 6.37 -5.72 -14.62
CA ARG A 144 5.76 -6.10 -15.91
C ARG A 144 6.48 -7.29 -16.54
#